data_AF-A0A7J3WNJ7-F1
#
_entry.id   AF-A0A7J3WNJ7-F1
#
_cell.length_a   1.000
_cell.length_b   1.000
_cell.length_c   1.000
_cell.angle_alpha   90.00
_cell.angle_beta   90.00
_cell.angle_gamma   90.00
#
_symmetry.space_group_name_H-M   'P 1'
#
loop_
_entity.id
_entity.type
_entity.pdbx_description
1 polymer ?
#
loop_
_entity_poly.entity_id
_entity_poly.type
_entity_poly.pdbx_seq_one_letter_code
_entity_poly.pdbx_strand_id
1 'polypeptide(L)'
;MNELDRLRSEIDNLDRDLIDILARRMRCVERIAEVKRNEGTPTRVPDREVAVRRVWADESERHGLDPHSMLSILDTILEMSKQRQEEMR
;
A
#
# COMPACT_ATOMS: atom_id res chain seq x y z
N MET A 1 -5.86 -29.60 18.11
CA MET A 1 -5.24 -28.40 17.53
C MET A 1 -4.17 -27.92 18.48
N ASN A 2 -2.91 -27.93 18.04
CA ASN A 2 -1.76 -27.52 18.85
C ASN A 2 -1.56 -25.98 18.78
N GLU A 3 -0.61 -25.46 19.54
CA GLU A 3 -0.30 -24.02 19.56
C GLU A 3 0.19 -23.50 18.20
N LEU A 4 0.98 -24.29 17.48
CA LEU A 4 1.47 -23.95 16.14
C LEU A 4 0.32 -23.79 15.13
N ASP A 5 -0.69 -24.65 15.19
CA ASP A 5 -1.87 -24.58 14.31
C ASP A 5 -2.68 -23.29 14.57
N ARG A 6 -2.75 -22.85 15.84
CA ARG A 6 -3.43 -21.61 16.22
C ARG A 6 -2.69 -20.38 15.68
N LEU A 7 -1.36 -20.33 15.86
CA LEU A 7 -0.53 -19.24 15.34
C LEU A 7 -0.58 -19.15 13.82
N ARG A 8 -0.60 -20.29 13.12
CA ARG A 8 -0.78 -20.33 11.67
C ARG A 8 -2.14 -19.78 11.24
N SER A 9 -3.20 -20.14 11.95
CA SER A 9 -4.54 -19.61 11.69
C SER A 9 -4.62 -18.10 11.94
N GLU A 10 -3.85 -17.59 12.91
CA GLU A 10 -3.74 -16.15 13.15
C GLU A 10 -3.04 -15.43 11.98
N ILE A 11 -1.93 -15.99 11.47
CA ILE A 11 -1.26 -15.47 10.25
C ILE A 11 -2.23 -15.48 9.06
N ASP A 12 -2.96 -16.57 8.83
CA ASP A 12 -3.92 -16.65 7.72
C ASP A 12 -5.01 -15.57 7.81
N ASN A 13 -5.43 -15.19 9.03
CA ASN A 13 -6.39 -14.11 9.23
C ASN A 13 -5.75 -12.74 8.98
N LEU A 14 -4.54 -12.51 9.47
CA LEU A 14 -3.80 -11.27 9.20
C LEU A 14 -3.56 -11.07 7.70
N ASP A 15 -3.25 -12.15 6.96
CA ASP A 15 -3.06 -12.10 5.52
C ASP A 15 -4.34 -11.68 4.79
N ARG A 16 -5.51 -12.16 5.24
CA ARG A 16 -6.81 -11.71 4.69
C ARG A 16 -7.05 -10.24 4.97
N ASP A 17 -6.76 -9.78 6.20
CA ASP A 17 -6.89 -8.37 6.57
C ASP A 17 -5.97 -7.48 5.74
N LEU A 18 -4.74 -7.92 5.46
CA LEU A 18 -3.80 -7.22 4.58
C LEU A 18 -4.37 -7.08 3.16
N ILE A 19 -4.94 -8.14 2.60
CA ILE A 19 -5.59 -8.10 1.27
C ILE A 19 -6.75 -7.10 1.26
N ASP A 20 -7.60 -7.10 2.28
CA ASP A 20 -8.73 -6.19 2.39
C ASP A 20 -8.29 -4.72 2.51
N ILE A 21 -7.23 -4.46 3.27
CA ILE A 21 -6.62 -3.12 3.39
C ILE A 21 -6.06 -2.66 2.03
N LEU A 22 -5.34 -3.53 1.31
CA LEU A 22 -4.79 -3.21 0.00
C LEU A 22 -5.90 -2.94 -1.03
N ALA A 23 -6.97 -3.73 -1.02
CA ALA A 23 -8.13 -3.51 -1.88
C ALA A 23 -8.79 -2.15 -1.60
N ARG A 24 -8.96 -1.79 -0.32
CA ARG A 24 -9.45 -0.46 0.09
C ARG A 24 -8.52 0.66 -0.39
N ARG A 25 -7.20 0.47 -0.26
CA ARG A 25 -6.19 1.41 -0.75
C ARG A 25 -6.29 1.64 -2.25
N MET A 26 -6.52 0.58 -3.05
CA MET A 26 -6.70 0.71 -4.50
C MET A 26 -7.97 1.48 -4.86
N ARG A 27 -9.09 1.27 -4.15
CA ARG A 27 -10.30 2.11 -4.33
C ARG A 27 -10.06 3.59 -4.04
N CYS A 28 -9.19 3.92 -3.08
CA CYS A 28 -8.77 5.30 -2.86
C CYS A 28 -7.95 5.85 -4.05
N VAL A 29 -7.08 5.03 -4.64
CA VAL A 29 -6.30 5.41 -5.84
C VAL A 29 -7.23 5.70 -7.02
N GLU A 30 -8.24 4.87 -7.26
CA GLU A 30 -9.25 5.07 -8.30
C GLU A 30 -9.96 6.42 -8.16
N ARG A 31 -10.43 6.73 -6.94
CA ARG A 31 -11.06 8.02 -6.61
C ARG A 31 -10.11 9.21 -6.79
N ILE A 32 -8.83 9.06 -6.43
CA ILE A 32 -7.82 10.10 -6.68
C ILE A 32 -7.64 10.33 -8.18
N ALA A 33 -7.66 9.28 -8.99
CA ALA A 33 -7.58 9.40 -10.45
C ALA A 33 -8.79 10.17 -11.01
N GLU A 34 -10.00 9.88 -10.53
CA GLU A 34 -11.22 10.63 -10.90
C GLU A 34 -11.11 12.12 -10.57
N VAL A 35 -10.68 12.46 -9.36
CA VAL A 35 -10.48 13.86 -8.93
C VAL A 35 -9.46 14.55 -9.83
N LYS A 36 -8.30 13.93 -10.09
CA LYS A 36 -7.26 14.49 -10.95
C LYS A 36 -7.74 14.72 -12.39
N ARG A 37 -8.57 13.82 -12.94
CA ARG A 37 -9.17 13.99 -14.27
C ARG A 37 -10.11 15.20 -14.31
N ASN A 38 -10.92 15.37 -13.27
CA ASN A 38 -11.87 16.49 -13.19
C ASN A 38 -11.19 17.84 -12.99
N GLU A 39 -10.06 17.88 -12.27
CA GLU A 39 -9.33 19.11 -11.94
C GLU A 39 -8.22 19.47 -12.94
N GLY A 40 -7.86 18.56 -13.88
CA GLY A 40 -6.76 18.78 -14.82
C GLY A 40 -5.36 18.75 -14.18
N THR A 41 -5.24 18.23 -12.96
CA THR A 41 -4.01 18.26 -12.15
C THR A 41 -3.01 17.18 -12.62
N PRO A 42 -1.71 17.49 -12.77
CA PRO A 42 -0.70 16.52 -13.19
C PRO A 42 -0.64 15.29 -12.28
N THR A 43 -0.44 14.11 -12.88
CA THR A 43 -0.46 12.82 -12.18
C THR A 43 0.66 12.67 -11.14
N ARG A 44 1.81 13.36 -11.33
CA ARG A 44 3.04 13.17 -10.55
C ARG A 44 3.39 14.40 -9.72
N VAL A 45 3.42 14.23 -8.39
CA VAL A 45 3.95 15.20 -7.44
C VAL A 45 5.13 14.52 -6.73
N PRO A 46 6.39 14.76 -7.17
CA PRO A 46 7.58 14.11 -6.62
C PRO A 46 7.67 14.17 -5.10
N ASP A 47 7.26 15.29 -4.51
CA ASP A 47 7.27 15.51 -3.06
C ASP A 47 6.35 14.54 -2.31
N ARG A 48 5.29 14.04 -2.96
CA ARG A 48 4.36 13.11 -2.34
C ARG A 48 4.96 11.72 -2.18
N GLU A 49 5.67 11.21 -3.19
CA GLU A 49 6.31 9.88 -3.13
C GLU A 49 7.41 9.85 -2.06
N VAL A 50 8.22 10.91 -1.98
CA VAL A 50 9.25 11.06 -0.94
C VAL A 50 8.60 11.04 0.46
N ALA A 51 7.51 11.78 0.65
CA ALA A 51 6.80 11.81 1.93
C ALA A 51 6.21 10.43 2.30
N VAL A 52 5.63 9.68 1.34
CA VAL A 52 5.10 8.33 1.61
C VAL A 52 6.21 7.37 2.01
N ARG A 53 7.34 7.39 1.31
CA ARG A 53 8.49 6.52 1.63
C ARG A 53 9.06 6.81 3.02
N ARG A 54 9.19 8.10 3.37
CA ARG A 54 9.64 8.50 4.70
C ARG A 54 8.73 7.95 5.80
N VAL A 55 7.41 8.11 5.64
CA VAL A 55 6.44 7.58 6.62
C VAL A 55 6.55 6.06 6.72
N TRP A 56 6.68 5.34 5.61
CA TRP A 56 6.86 3.89 5.64
C TRP A 56 8.15 3.48 6.34
N ALA A 57 9.26 4.16 6.10
CA ALA A 57 10.51 3.88 6.79
C ALA A 57 10.38 4.11 8.30
N ASP A 58 9.87 5.28 8.70
CA ASP A 58 9.70 5.66 10.11
C ASP A 58 8.77 4.66 10.84
N GLU A 59 7.63 4.28 10.25
CA GLU A 59 6.71 3.30 10.84
C GLU A 59 7.31 1.89 10.90
N SER A 60 8.09 1.49 9.90
CA SER A 60 8.77 0.18 9.90
C SER A 60 9.71 0.08 11.09
N GLU A 61 10.54 1.10 11.31
CA GLU A 61 11.45 1.14 12.46
C GLU A 61 10.70 1.10 13.80
N ARG A 62 9.60 1.85 13.93
CA ARG A 62 8.75 1.85 15.15
C ARG A 62 8.18 0.48 15.48
N HIS A 63 7.88 -0.31 14.46
CA HIS A 63 7.36 -1.67 14.60
C HIS A 63 8.46 -2.75 14.65
N GLY A 64 9.74 -2.36 14.62
CA GLY A 64 10.86 -3.30 14.65
C GLY A 64 11.04 -4.09 13.35
N LEU A 65 10.51 -3.58 12.24
CA LEU A 65 10.62 -4.16 10.91
C LEU A 65 11.78 -3.50 10.14
N ASP A 66 12.43 -4.28 9.29
CA ASP A 66 13.47 -3.76 8.39
C ASP A 66 12.86 -2.78 7.37
N PRO A 67 13.24 -1.49 7.38
CA PRO A 67 12.71 -0.49 6.45
C PRO A 67 12.99 -0.85 4.99
N HIS A 68 14.09 -1.54 4.68
CA HIS A 68 14.43 -1.90 3.31
C HIS A 68 13.41 -2.89 2.72
N SER A 69 13.08 -3.93 3.47
CA SER A 69 12.05 -4.91 3.11
C SER A 69 10.67 -4.26 2.97
N MET A 70 10.31 -3.38 3.91
CA MET A 70 9.02 -2.68 3.88
C MET A 70 8.89 -1.70 2.72
N LEU A 71 9.97 -1.00 2.36
CA LEU A 71 10.00 -0.14 1.18
C LEU A 71 9.89 -0.94 -0.13
N SER A 72 10.42 -2.17 -0.17
CA SER A 72 10.24 -3.06 -1.32
C SER A 72 8.78 -3.51 -1.50
N ILE A 73 8.06 -3.75 -0.40
CA ILE A 73 6.61 -3.99 -0.41
C ILE A 73 5.87 -2.73 -0.89
N LEU A 74 6.23 -1.55 -0.38
CA LEU A 74 5.66 -0.28 -0.83
C LEU A 74 5.84 -0.08 -2.34
N ASP A 75 7.02 -0.40 -2.89
CA ASP A 75 7.29 -0.29 -4.32
C ASP A 75 6.31 -1.10 -5.15
N THR A 76 6.03 -2.34 -4.72
CA THR A 76 5.04 -3.20 -5.36
C THR A 76 3.65 -2.57 -5.31
N ILE A 77 3.26 -2.04 -4.15
CA ILE A 77 1.95 -1.38 -3.96
C ILE A 77 1.83 -0.11 -4.81
N LEU A 78 2.89 0.69 -4.92
CA LEU A 78 2.92 1.88 -5.76
C LEU A 78 2.81 1.52 -7.24
N GLU A 79 3.44 0.43 -7.67
CA GLU A 79 3.34 -0.06 -9.03
C GLU A 79 1.91 -0.53 -9.37
N MET A 80 1.28 -1.31 -8.48
CA MET A 80 -0.15 -1.66 -8.59
C MET A 80 -1.02 -0.40 -8.69
N SER A 81 -0.69 0.66 -7.94
CA SER A 81 -1.45 1.91 -7.96
C SER A 81 -1.34 2.63 -9.31
N LYS A 82 -0.19 2.54 -10.00
CA LYS A 82 0.01 3.13 -11.33
C LYS A 82 -0.76 2.35 -12.38
N GLN A 83 -0.60 1.04 -12.41
CA GLN A 83 -1.31 0.14 -13.33
C GLN A 83 -2.82 0.36 -13.24
N ARG A 84 -3.35 0.44 -12.00
CA ARG A 84 -4.77 0.71 -11.78
C ARG A 84 -5.24 2.07 -12.33
N GLN A 85 -4.41 3.11 -12.22
CA GLN A 85 -4.73 4.42 -12.79
C GLN A 85 -4.68 4.41 -14.32
N GLU A 86 -3.80 3.61 -14.92
CA GLU A 86 -3.69 3.43 -16.37
C GLU A 86 -4.89 2.67 -16.95
N GLU A 87 -5.40 1.65 -16.27
CA GLU A 87 -6.62 0.93 -16.64
C GLU A 87 -7.87 1.83 -16.69
N MET A 88 -7.86 2.97 -15.98
CA MET A 88 -8.97 3.91 -15.91
C MET A 88 -8.85 5.13 -16.85
N ARG A 89 -7.80 5.18 -17.68
CA ARG A 89 -7.64 6.22 -18.70
C ARG A 89 -8.45 5.88 -19.95
#